data_AF-A0A7I7Q5W3-F1
#
_entry.id   AF-A0A7I7Q5W3-F1
#
_cell.length_a   1.000
_cell.length_b   1.000
_cell.length_c   1.000
_cell.angle_alpha   90.00
_cell.angle_beta   90.00
_cell.angle_gamma   90.00
#
_symmetry.space_group_name_H-M   'P 1'
#
loop_
_entity.id
_entity.type
_entity.pdbx_description
1 polymer ?
#
loop_
_entity_poly.entity_id
_entity_poly.type
_entity_poly.pdbx_seq_one_letter_code
_entity_poly.pdbx_strand_id
1 'polypeptide(L)'
;MDRLNKGISRRNLLFAVGGAVALTEVNRPTQAAAITTQSSLAPVSPGERADLAERAIMERHVHTLWWQPGTALGTLHWPSSVFDQLLLARWCYWWQAHLLDCAVDAAYRARTPERIDRIVAIARGIHTRNLTGWTNGYCDDMSWLVLALERADRLLGVRFDAAVPKLRTALLDGWNPAVRAVPWKIGHDYYSTSGIGPTGIAMARLGNLSRAEQLADFLHTRLRDEESGLIFDGVHEPSGRMNRSLLTYCQGVAIGLETELASRTNESSHRDRAAALVAATADSLAHAGVIAGCAGNDSGLFMGILARYLAQTALALGDPIAAQLVHASARAAWGNRAEVDGLPLFGAHWNRPVTAPAGLETVPQLAESSRTSPPNPSRDLSIQLSAWMLLEADHQLTSAGH
;
A
#
# COMPACT_ATOMS: atom_id res chain seq x y z
N MET A 1 11.88 0.04 -7.98
CA MET A 1 12.58 0.19 -6.69
C MET A 1 12.62 -1.17 -6.03
N ASP A 2 13.77 -1.86 -6.07
CA ASP A 2 13.99 -3.08 -5.28
C ASP A 2 14.92 -2.72 -4.12
N ARG A 3 14.36 -2.51 -2.92
CA ARG A 3 15.16 -2.31 -1.71
C ARG A 3 15.65 -3.66 -1.15
N LEU A 4 16.64 -4.29 -1.79
CA LEU A 4 17.48 -5.30 -1.13
C LEU A 4 18.63 -4.60 -0.41
N ASN A 5 18.39 -4.25 0.85
CA ASN A 5 19.40 -3.62 1.70
C ASN A 5 20.52 -4.63 2.00
N LYS A 6 21.61 -4.61 1.20
CA LYS A 6 22.90 -5.22 1.55
C LYS A 6 23.64 -4.29 2.52
N GLY A 7 23.23 -4.30 3.77
CA GLY A 7 23.98 -3.74 4.89
C GLY A 7 24.53 -4.86 5.76
N ILE A 8 25.69 -5.41 5.38
CA ILE A 8 26.44 -6.34 6.22
C ILE A 8 27.00 -5.55 7.40
N SER A 9 26.38 -5.66 8.57
CA SER A 9 26.98 -5.19 9.82
C SER A 9 27.98 -6.24 10.31
N ARG A 10 29.27 -5.94 10.18
CA ARG A 10 30.35 -6.70 10.81
C ARG A 10 30.51 -6.23 12.27
N ARG A 11 30.15 -7.06 13.24
CA ARG A 11 31.09 -7.66 14.21
C ARG A 11 30.35 -8.45 15.30
N ASN A 12 30.76 -9.71 15.40
CA ASN A 12 30.65 -10.57 16.58
C ASN A 12 31.33 -9.93 17.79
N LEU A 13 30.79 -10.12 18.98
CA LEU A 13 31.55 -10.67 20.13
C LEU A 13 30.60 -11.09 21.27
N LEU A 14 30.57 -12.40 21.51
CA LEU A 14 30.52 -13.13 22.78
C LEU A 14 29.49 -12.71 23.86
N PHE A 15 28.53 -13.61 24.12
CA PHE A 15 28.44 -14.30 25.42
C PHE A 15 27.88 -15.71 25.22
N ALA A 16 28.72 -16.71 25.48
CA ALA A 16 28.32 -18.07 25.72
C ALA A 16 28.19 -18.25 27.24
N VAL A 17 26.99 -18.54 27.72
CA VAL A 17 26.80 -19.31 28.96
C VAL A 17 25.68 -20.30 28.69
N GLY A 18 26.03 -21.58 28.79
CA GLY A 18 25.15 -22.69 28.50
C GLY A 18 24.04 -22.84 29.54
N GLY A 19 22.88 -23.22 29.03
CA GLY A 19 21.79 -23.82 29.80
C GLY A 19 21.09 -24.79 28.87
N ALA A 20 21.44 -26.08 28.97
CA ALA A 20 20.73 -27.15 28.29
C ALA A 20 19.34 -27.28 28.93
N VAL A 21 18.33 -26.72 28.28
CA VAL A 21 16.93 -27.03 28.58
C VAL A 21 16.49 -28.04 27.53
N ALA A 22 16.09 -29.22 28.01
CA ALA A 22 15.55 -30.29 27.19
C ALA A 22 14.33 -29.78 26.40
N LEU A 23 14.46 -29.75 25.07
CA LEU A 23 13.35 -29.56 24.14
C LEU A 23 12.52 -30.84 24.11
N THR A 24 11.61 -30.97 25.07
CA THR A 24 10.49 -31.91 24.97
C THR A 24 9.29 -31.19 24.36
N GLU A 25 8.89 -31.66 23.17
CA GLU A 25 7.63 -31.44 22.46
C GLU A 25 6.88 -30.11 22.64
N VAL A 26 6.95 -29.23 21.62
CA VAL A 26 5.83 -28.33 21.29
C VAL A 26 5.68 -28.25 19.76
N ASN A 27 4.69 -29.01 19.28
CA ASN A 27 3.84 -28.87 18.10
C ASN A 27 4.41 -28.64 16.68
N ARG A 28 4.12 -29.67 15.87
CA ARG A 28 3.92 -29.81 14.40
C ARG A 28 4.28 -28.65 13.46
N PRO A 29 4.93 -28.95 12.30
CA PRO A 29 4.97 -28.02 11.18
C PRO A 29 3.55 -27.72 10.72
N THR A 30 3.30 -26.46 10.37
CA THR A 30 2.07 -25.96 9.74
C THR A 30 1.55 -27.00 8.73
N GLN A 31 0.37 -27.56 8.98
CA GLN A 31 -0.26 -28.49 8.04
C GLN A 31 -0.27 -27.85 6.65
N ALA A 32 0.10 -28.62 5.63
CA ALA A 32 0.02 -28.20 4.25
C ALA A 32 -1.43 -27.80 3.94
N ALA A 33 -1.68 -26.48 3.90
CA ALA A 33 -2.99 -25.93 3.66
C ALA A 33 -3.43 -26.26 2.23
N ALA A 34 -4.64 -26.79 2.06
CA ALA A 34 -5.17 -27.09 0.74
C ALA A 34 -5.48 -25.78 0.00
N ILE A 35 -4.67 -25.45 -0.99
CA ILE A 35 -4.95 -24.32 -1.88
C ILE A 35 -5.99 -24.78 -2.89
N THR A 36 -7.15 -24.15 -2.85
CA THR A 36 -8.23 -24.44 -3.80
C THR A 36 -8.32 -23.30 -4.79
N THR A 37 -8.21 -23.62 -6.09
CA THR A 37 -8.40 -22.65 -7.18
C THR A 37 -9.86 -22.49 -7.58
N GLN A 38 -10.76 -23.32 -7.03
CA GLN A 38 -12.21 -23.20 -7.21
C GLN A 38 -12.80 -22.32 -6.10
N SER A 39 -13.15 -21.07 -6.44
CA SER A 39 -13.91 -20.16 -5.58
C SER A 39 -15.29 -20.76 -5.28
N SER A 40 -15.76 -20.62 -4.04
CA SER A 40 -17.18 -20.83 -3.74
C SER A 40 -18.07 -19.93 -4.64
N LEU A 41 -19.17 -20.47 -5.15
CA LEU A 41 -20.05 -19.85 -6.16
C LEU A 41 -21.10 -18.89 -5.60
N ALA A 42 -21.15 -18.69 -4.27
CA ALA A 42 -22.14 -17.80 -3.67
C ALA A 42 -21.81 -16.33 -3.98
N PRO A 43 -22.80 -15.50 -4.37
CA PRO A 43 -22.56 -14.07 -4.57
C PRO A 43 -22.21 -13.42 -3.23
N VAL A 44 -20.95 -13.03 -3.09
CA VAL A 44 -20.42 -12.29 -1.93
C VAL A 44 -20.52 -10.79 -2.22
N SER A 45 -21.12 -10.03 -1.31
CA SER A 45 -21.25 -8.56 -1.42
C SER A 45 -19.89 -7.87 -1.34
N PRO A 46 -19.71 -6.65 -1.90
CA PRO A 46 -18.43 -5.93 -1.81
C PRO A 46 -17.93 -5.74 -0.38
N GLY A 47 -18.82 -5.48 0.58
CA GLY A 47 -18.45 -5.34 2.00
C GLY A 47 -17.91 -6.65 2.59
N GLU A 48 -18.55 -7.78 2.30
CA GLU A 48 -18.06 -9.09 2.75
C GLU A 48 -16.73 -9.48 2.09
N ARG A 49 -16.50 -9.09 0.83
CA ARG A 49 -15.19 -9.29 0.17
C ARG A 49 -14.09 -8.56 0.91
N ALA A 50 -14.34 -7.31 1.31
CA ALA A 50 -13.42 -6.52 2.10
C ALA A 50 -13.18 -7.12 3.49
N ASP A 51 -14.23 -7.62 4.17
CA ASP A 51 -14.10 -8.35 5.44
C ASP A 51 -13.24 -9.61 5.34
N LEU A 52 -13.41 -10.38 4.27
CA LEU A 52 -12.63 -11.59 4.03
C LEU A 52 -11.16 -11.27 3.72
N ALA A 53 -10.88 -10.20 2.98
CA ALA A 53 -9.53 -9.72 2.73
C ALA A 53 -8.85 -9.23 4.01
N GLU A 54 -9.55 -8.43 4.81
CA GLU A 54 -9.09 -8.00 6.14
C GLU A 54 -8.72 -9.22 6.99
N ARG A 55 -9.63 -10.19 7.14
CA ARG A 55 -9.41 -11.39 7.96
C ARG A 55 -8.19 -12.18 7.48
N ALA A 56 -8.08 -12.40 6.17
CA ALA A 56 -6.93 -13.08 5.57
C ALA A 56 -5.60 -12.42 5.94
N ILE A 57 -5.53 -11.09 5.86
CA ILE A 57 -4.28 -10.36 6.15
C ILE A 57 -3.98 -10.36 7.65
N MET A 58 -5.00 -10.21 8.49
CA MET A 58 -4.82 -10.24 9.95
C MET A 58 -4.30 -11.59 10.42
N GLU A 59 -4.87 -12.69 9.93
CA GLU A 59 -4.47 -14.03 10.35
C GLU A 59 -3.09 -14.44 9.82
N ARG A 60 -2.74 -14.01 8.61
CA ARG A 60 -1.55 -14.49 7.91
C ARG A 60 -0.32 -13.61 8.12
N HIS A 61 -0.50 -12.31 8.26
CA HIS A 61 0.62 -11.37 8.28
C HIS A 61 0.80 -10.64 9.60
N VAL A 62 -0.27 -10.37 10.36
CA VAL A 62 -0.19 -9.45 11.50
C VAL A 62 0.13 -10.20 12.78
N HIS A 63 1.19 -9.77 13.46
CA HIS A 63 1.67 -10.38 14.71
C HIS A 63 2.00 -9.32 15.75
N THR A 64 1.94 -9.71 17.03
CA THR A 64 2.38 -8.86 18.15
C THR A 64 3.88 -8.60 18.09
N LEU A 65 4.30 -7.34 18.18
CA LEU A 65 5.72 -6.98 18.14
C LEU A 65 6.40 -7.34 19.46
N TRP A 66 7.40 -8.23 19.43
CA TRP A 66 8.25 -8.61 20.58
C TRP A 66 7.47 -8.94 21.86
N TRP A 67 6.31 -9.60 21.71
CA TRP A 67 5.37 -9.91 22.81
C TRP A 67 4.87 -8.71 23.62
N GLN A 68 5.03 -7.48 23.11
CA GLN A 68 4.56 -6.27 23.78
C GLN A 68 3.05 -6.11 23.51
N PRO A 69 2.19 -6.25 24.55
CA PRO A 69 0.75 -6.12 24.37
C PRO A 69 0.38 -4.74 23.83
N GLY A 70 -0.62 -4.69 22.96
CA GLY A 70 -1.05 -3.45 22.33
C GLY A 70 -0.08 -2.89 21.28
N THR A 71 0.77 -3.74 20.71
CA THR A 71 1.58 -3.44 19.51
C THR A 71 1.40 -4.54 18.47
N ALA A 72 1.30 -4.18 17.19
CA ALA A 72 1.14 -5.14 16.11
C ALA A 72 1.88 -4.66 14.85
N LEU A 73 2.44 -5.59 14.07
CA LEU A 73 3.07 -5.33 12.77
C LEU A 73 2.85 -6.50 11.82
N GLY A 74 2.79 -6.20 10.52
CA GLY A 74 2.72 -7.17 9.45
C GLY A 74 4.09 -7.73 9.05
N THR A 75 4.22 -9.05 8.93
CA THR A 75 5.36 -9.70 8.26
C THR A 75 5.30 -9.47 6.76
N LEU A 76 6.47 -9.38 6.12
CA LEU A 76 6.56 -9.01 4.70
C LEU A 76 6.06 -10.09 3.74
N HIS A 77 6.06 -11.37 4.15
CA HIS A 77 5.68 -12.48 3.30
C HIS A 77 4.89 -13.50 4.11
N TRP A 78 3.94 -14.17 3.47
CA TRP A 78 3.27 -15.34 4.02
C TRP A 78 3.45 -16.57 3.12
N PRO A 79 3.65 -17.78 3.67
CA PRO A 79 4.01 -18.04 5.06
C PRO A 79 5.38 -17.42 5.40
N SER A 80 5.49 -16.82 6.58
CA SER A 80 6.74 -16.30 7.16
C SER A 80 7.39 -17.36 8.04
N SER A 81 8.73 -17.32 8.17
CA SER A 81 9.40 -18.16 9.15
C SER A 81 9.05 -17.72 10.58
N VAL A 82 9.11 -18.64 11.56
CA VAL A 82 8.91 -18.31 12.98
C VAL A 82 9.90 -17.24 13.43
N PHE A 83 11.14 -17.28 12.92
CA PHE A 83 12.15 -16.26 13.19
C PHE A 83 11.72 -14.87 12.70
N ASP A 84 11.15 -14.77 11.48
CA ASP A 84 10.64 -13.52 10.95
C ASP A 84 9.43 -13.00 11.74
N GLN A 85 8.54 -13.89 12.21
CA GLN A 85 7.39 -13.54 13.04
C GLN A 85 7.82 -13.00 14.41
N LEU A 86 8.76 -13.68 15.07
CA LEU A 86 9.18 -13.34 16.43
C LEU A 86 10.06 -12.10 16.48
N LEU A 87 11.02 -11.99 15.55
CA LEU A 87 11.98 -10.91 15.60
C LEU A 87 11.55 -9.68 14.79
N LEU A 88 10.68 -9.87 13.80
CA LEU A 88 10.38 -8.85 12.78
C LEU A 88 11.68 -8.20 12.30
N ALA A 89 12.70 -9.05 12.07
CA ALA A 89 14.05 -8.66 11.74
C ALA A 89 14.07 -7.85 10.43
N ARG A 90 13.22 -8.26 9.49
CA ARG A 90 12.89 -7.51 8.28
C ARG A 90 11.52 -6.88 8.45
N TRP A 91 11.48 -5.56 8.34
CA TRP A 91 10.25 -4.79 8.35
C TRP A 91 10.36 -3.68 7.31
N CYS A 92 9.22 -3.20 6.81
CA CYS A 92 9.16 -2.14 5.82
C CYS A 92 8.19 -1.06 6.29
N TYR A 93 8.73 0.10 6.69
CA TYR A 93 7.98 1.18 7.33
C TYR A 93 6.72 1.56 6.53
N TRP A 94 6.88 1.82 5.24
CA TRP A 94 5.76 2.31 4.42
C TRP A 94 4.71 1.22 4.13
N TRP A 95 5.08 -0.07 4.10
CA TRP A 95 4.08 -1.14 4.01
C TRP A 95 3.20 -1.18 5.26
N GLN A 96 3.79 -0.90 6.43
CA GLN A 96 3.03 -0.83 7.67
C GLN A 96 2.14 0.41 7.74
N ALA A 97 2.58 1.53 7.17
CA ALA A 97 1.72 2.70 7.00
C ALA A 97 0.48 2.36 6.15
N HIS A 98 0.64 1.59 5.05
CA HIS A 98 -0.51 1.14 4.27
C HIS A 98 -1.35 0.06 4.96
N LEU A 99 -0.76 -0.81 5.78
CA LEU A 99 -1.50 -1.73 6.64
C LEU A 99 -2.39 -0.96 7.64
N LEU A 100 -1.84 0.08 8.27
CA LEU A 100 -2.60 0.99 9.12
C LEU A 100 -3.73 1.67 8.33
N ASP A 101 -3.44 2.13 7.12
CA ASP A 101 -4.38 2.81 6.25
C ASP A 101 -5.56 1.92 5.81
N CYS A 102 -5.30 0.63 5.55
CA CYS A 102 -6.35 -0.36 5.28
C CYS A 102 -7.15 -0.72 6.55
N ALA A 103 -6.51 -0.78 7.72
CA ALA A 103 -7.23 -0.96 8.98
C ALA A 103 -8.17 0.22 9.28
N VAL A 104 -7.79 1.44 8.89
CA VAL A 104 -8.66 2.63 8.94
C VAL A 104 -9.85 2.48 7.98
N ASP A 105 -9.65 1.97 6.75
CA ASP A 105 -10.76 1.69 5.83
C ASP A 105 -11.78 0.72 6.44
N ALA A 106 -11.32 -0.42 6.97
CA ALA A 106 -12.21 -1.42 7.56
C ALA A 106 -12.97 -0.88 8.79
N ALA A 107 -12.31 -0.10 9.64
CA ALA A 107 -12.96 0.54 10.79
C ALA A 107 -13.95 1.63 10.39
N TYR A 108 -13.71 2.32 9.26
CA TYR A 108 -14.63 3.30 8.71
C TYR A 108 -15.85 2.64 8.07
N ARG A 109 -15.65 1.54 7.35
CA ARG A 109 -16.72 0.71 6.78
C ARG A 109 -17.63 0.13 7.88
N ALA A 110 -17.04 -0.44 8.92
CA ALA A 110 -17.79 -0.91 10.08
C ALA A 110 -16.97 -0.78 11.36
N ARG A 111 -17.40 0.11 12.24
CA ARG A 111 -16.70 0.43 13.49
C ARG A 111 -16.95 -0.63 14.55
N THR A 112 -15.89 -1.29 15.02
CA THR A 112 -15.93 -2.17 16.20
C THR A 112 -14.78 -1.84 17.16
N PRO A 113 -14.88 -2.15 18.47
CA PRO A 113 -13.78 -1.95 19.42
C PRO A 113 -12.48 -2.63 18.94
N GLU A 114 -12.57 -3.85 18.41
CA GLU A 114 -11.41 -4.63 17.96
C GLU A 114 -10.68 -3.96 16.79
N ARG A 115 -11.43 -3.35 15.86
CA ARG A 115 -10.84 -2.60 14.74
C ARG A 115 -10.17 -1.31 15.19
N ILE A 116 -10.74 -0.63 16.19
CA ILE A 116 -10.12 0.57 16.78
C ILE A 116 -8.84 0.20 17.54
N ASP A 117 -8.88 -0.84 18.38
CA ASP A 117 -7.71 -1.33 19.11
C ASP A 117 -6.59 -1.76 18.18
N ARG A 118 -6.95 -2.36 17.03
CA ARG A 118 -5.98 -2.74 15.99
C ARG A 118 -5.28 -1.53 15.39
N ILE A 119 -6.00 -0.46 15.05
CA ILE A 119 -5.39 0.79 14.53
C ILE A 119 -4.37 1.32 15.54
N VAL A 120 -4.74 1.36 16.81
CA VAL A 120 -3.84 1.78 17.90
C VAL A 120 -2.62 0.87 18.01
N ALA A 121 -2.83 -0.46 17.95
CA ALA A 121 -1.75 -1.44 18.05
C ALA A 121 -0.76 -1.34 16.87
N ILE A 122 -1.25 -1.17 15.64
CA ILE A 122 -0.40 -1.02 14.46
C ILE A 122 0.41 0.27 14.55
N ALA A 123 -0.24 1.39 14.84
CA ALA A 123 0.45 2.69 14.96
C ALA A 123 1.53 2.67 16.06
N ARG A 124 1.23 2.06 17.23
CA ARG A 124 2.22 1.86 18.29
C ARG A 124 3.34 0.92 17.85
N GLY A 125 3.03 -0.16 17.14
CA GLY A 125 4.02 -1.07 16.58
C GLY A 125 5.00 -0.36 15.65
N ILE A 126 4.50 0.49 14.74
CA ILE A 126 5.30 1.32 13.83
C ILE A 126 6.24 2.22 14.62
N HIS A 127 5.70 2.99 15.59
CA HIS A 127 6.49 3.90 16.42
C HIS A 127 7.57 3.18 17.23
N THR A 128 7.23 2.06 17.87
CA THR A 128 8.15 1.28 18.70
C THR A 128 9.25 0.64 17.87
N ARG A 129 8.91 0.08 16.70
CA ARG A 129 9.87 -0.60 15.83
C ARG A 129 10.83 0.36 15.15
N ASN A 130 10.35 1.56 14.82
CA ASN A 130 11.13 2.63 14.21
C ASN A 130 11.84 3.45 15.29
N LEU A 131 12.92 2.95 15.89
CA LEU A 131 13.66 3.53 17.05
C LEU A 131 13.80 5.07 17.12
N THR A 132 13.73 5.79 16.00
CA THR A 132 13.64 7.26 15.91
C THR A 132 12.24 7.84 16.16
N GLY A 133 11.26 7.03 16.58
CA GLY A 133 9.87 7.39 16.81
C GLY A 133 9.05 7.42 15.51
N TRP A 134 8.36 8.54 15.26
CA TRP A 134 7.51 8.69 14.07
C TRP A 134 8.27 9.08 12.81
N THR A 135 9.45 9.66 12.91
CA THR A 135 10.15 10.24 11.76
C THR A 135 11.26 9.32 11.26
N ASN A 136 11.59 9.43 9.98
CA ASN A 136 12.77 8.82 9.38
C ASN A 136 13.36 9.75 8.30
N GLY A 137 14.36 9.30 7.54
CA GLY A 137 15.00 10.13 6.51
C GLY A 137 14.29 10.18 5.15
N TYR A 138 13.20 9.45 4.98
CA TYR A 138 12.49 9.23 3.72
C TYR A 138 11.16 9.99 3.72
N CYS A 139 11.00 10.96 2.81
CA CYS A 139 9.80 11.78 2.75
C CYS A 139 8.58 10.98 2.30
N ASP A 140 8.76 9.98 1.43
CA ASP A 140 7.69 9.06 1.02
C ASP A 140 7.17 8.25 2.21
N ASP A 141 8.05 7.56 2.94
CA ASP A 141 7.69 6.78 4.13
C ASP A 141 6.91 7.63 5.14
N MET A 142 7.44 8.81 5.51
CA MET A 142 6.78 9.72 6.45
C MET A 142 5.42 10.23 5.95
N SER A 143 5.30 10.49 4.65
CA SER A 143 4.05 10.95 4.04
C SER A 143 2.96 9.88 4.07
N TRP A 144 3.31 8.62 3.82
CA TRP A 144 2.34 7.52 3.93
C TRP A 144 1.81 7.37 5.35
N LEU A 145 2.69 7.49 6.35
CA LEU A 145 2.24 7.39 7.73
C LEU A 145 1.39 8.58 8.18
N VAL A 146 1.78 9.82 7.82
CA VAL A 146 0.97 10.99 8.23
C VAL A 146 -0.41 10.94 7.60
N LEU A 147 -0.55 10.45 6.35
CA LEU A 147 -1.85 10.25 5.72
C LEU A 147 -2.71 9.23 6.46
N ALA A 148 -2.15 8.07 6.83
CA ALA A 148 -2.90 7.04 7.56
C ALA A 148 -3.35 7.54 8.95
N LEU A 149 -2.47 8.25 9.68
CA LEU A 149 -2.78 8.79 11.00
C LEU A 149 -3.78 9.97 10.94
N GLU A 150 -3.65 10.84 9.93
CA GLU A 150 -4.62 11.90 9.66
C GLU A 150 -6.01 11.33 9.40
N ARG A 151 -6.10 10.27 8.58
CA ARG A 151 -7.37 9.59 8.30
C ARG A 151 -7.94 8.92 9.55
N ALA A 152 -7.11 8.32 10.39
CA ALA A 152 -7.55 7.71 11.65
C ALA A 152 -8.22 8.75 12.59
N ASP A 153 -7.67 9.96 12.68
CA ASP A 153 -8.31 11.05 13.43
C ASP A 153 -9.58 11.52 12.71
N ARG A 154 -9.47 11.95 11.45
CA ARG A 154 -10.58 12.58 10.73
C ARG A 154 -11.80 11.68 10.57
N LEU A 155 -11.61 10.39 10.32
CA LEU A 155 -12.71 9.46 10.05
C LEU A 155 -13.21 8.75 11.31
N LEU A 156 -12.37 8.57 12.33
CA LEU A 156 -12.64 7.67 13.45
C LEU A 156 -12.42 8.30 14.84
N GLY A 157 -11.88 9.52 14.91
CA GLY A 157 -11.50 10.20 16.14
C GLY A 157 -10.33 9.54 16.88
N VAL A 158 -9.55 8.68 16.21
CA VAL A 158 -8.41 7.98 16.82
C VAL A 158 -7.17 8.84 16.66
N ARG A 159 -6.80 9.53 17.74
CA ARG A 159 -5.74 10.56 17.74
C ARG A 159 -4.40 10.06 18.23
N PHE A 160 -3.35 10.59 17.61
CA PHE A 160 -1.96 10.44 18.01
C PHE A 160 -1.34 11.84 18.08
N ASP A 161 -1.63 12.57 19.15
CA ASP A 161 -1.45 14.02 19.25
C ASP A 161 -0.05 14.53 18.86
N ALA A 162 1.00 13.76 19.15
CA ALA A 162 2.37 14.13 18.81
C ALA A 162 2.82 13.68 17.41
N ALA A 163 2.11 12.76 16.76
CA ALA A 163 2.59 12.09 15.55
C ALA A 163 2.43 12.96 14.30
N VAL A 164 1.21 13.44 14.02
CA VAL A 164 0.91 14.25 12.84
C VAL A 164 1.71 15.57 12.82
N PRO A 165 1.81 16.34 13.93
CA PRO A 165 2.65 17.53 13.95
C PRO A 165 4.13 17.24 13.69
N LYS A 166 4.70 16.18 14.29
CA LYS A 166 6.11 15.82 14.08
C LYS A 166 6.40 15.43 12.63
N LEU A 167 5.54 14.61 12.03
CA LEU A 167 5.67 14.20 10.64
C LEU A 167 5.52 15.40 9.69
N ARG A 168 4.51 16.26 9.92
CA ARG A 168 4.32 17.49 9.16
C ARG A 168 5.56 18.38 9.21
N THR A 169 6.12 18.62 10.39
CA THR A 169 7.34 19.42 10.55
C THR A 169 8.50 18.79 9.80
N ALA A 170 8.74 17.49 9.96
CA ALA A 170 9.82 16.80 9.26
C ALA A 170 9.72 16.88 7.72
N LEU A 171 8.51 16.81 7.17
CA LEU A 171 8.28 16.98 5.73
C LEU A 171 8.54 18.43 5.26
N LEU A 172 8.14 19.42 6.07
CA LEU A 172 8.39 20.83 5.78
C LEU A 172 9.87 21.20 5.92
N ASP A 173 10.58 20.63 6.88
CA ASP A 173 12.03 20.81 7.05
C ASP A 173 12.82 20.18 5.90
N GLY A 174 12.28 19.13 5.27
CA GLY A 174 12.84 18.52 4.07
C GLY A 174 12.64 19.33 2.79
N TRP A 175 11.88 20.43 2.83
CA TRP A 175 11.58 21.25 1.66
C TRP A 175 12.82 21.92 1.07
N ASN A 176 13.04 21.75 -0.23
CA ASN A 176 14.07 22.50 -0.94
C ASN A 176 13.46 23.76 -1.59
N PRO A 177 13.85 24.98 -1.16
CA PRO A 177 13.30 26.22 -1.72
C PRO A 177 13.72 26.48 -3.17
N ALA A 178 14.88 25.99 -3.62
CA ALA A 178 15.35 26.18 -4.98
C ALA A 178 14.60 25.26 -5.98
N VAL A 179 14.32 24.02 -5.57
CA VAL A 179 13.57 23.05 -6.40
C VAL A 179 12.06 23.20 -6.23
N ARG A 180 11.62 23.84 -5.13
CA ARG A 180 10.22 23.99 -4.72
C ARG A 180 9.50 22.64 -4.58
N ALA A 181 10.20 21.66 -4.03
CA ALA A 181 9.68 20.32 -3.77
C ALA A 181 10.41 19.67 -2.58
N VAL A 182 9.90 18.54 -2.12
CA VAL A 182 10.60 17.66 -1.16
C VAL A 182 11.34 16.55 -1.92
N PRO A 183 12.58 16.21 -1.52
CA PRO A 183 13.28 15.09 -2.12
C PRO A 183 12.67 13.76 -1.67
N TRP A 184 13.00 12.68 -2.36
CA TRP A 184 12.66 11.32 -1.92
C TRP A 184 13.24 11.01 -0.53
N LYS A 185 14.50 11.39 -0.32
CA LYS A 185 15.24 11.24 0.93
C LYS A 185 15.88 12.57 1.30
N ILE A 186 15.75 12.96 2.57
CA ILE A 186 16.30 14.23 3.08
C ILE A 186 17.81 14.30 2.81
N GLY A 187 18.25 15.42 2.25
CA GLY A 187 19.65 15.66 1.89
C GLY A 187 20.12 15.03 0.58
N HIS A 188 19.21 14.42 -0.20
CA HIS A 188 19.51 13.87 -1.52
C HIS A 188 18.92 14.71 -2.66
N ASP A 189 19.43 14.51 -3.86
CA ASP A 189 19.11 15.27 -5.08
C ASP A 189 17.97 14.66 -5.91
N TYR A 190 17.44 13.50 -5.51
CA TYR A 190 16.37 12.80 -6.22
C TYR A 190 15.00 13.24 -5.70
N TYR A 191 14.15 13.75 -6.58
CA TYR A 191 12.78 14.20 -6.33
C TYR A 191 11.82 13.24 -7.02
N SER A 192 11.19 12.37 -6.23
CA SER A 192 10.31 11.33 -6.74
C SER A 192 8.84 11.68 -6.54
N THR A 193 8.01 11.14 -7.42
CA THR A 193 6.54 11.18 -7.30
C THR A 193 6.08 10.52 -6.00
N SER A 194 6.80 9.48 -5.51
CA SER A 194 6.53 8.87 -4.18
C SER A 194 6.75 9.82 -3.00
N GLY A 195 7.70 10.74 -3.09
CA GLY A 195 7.93 11.75 -2.07
C GLY A 195 6.96 12.93 -2.22
N ILE A 196 6.80 13.42 -3.45
CA ILE A 196 6.08 14.65 -3.77
C ILE A 196 4.56 14.49 -3.62
N GLY A 197 3.97 13.48 -4.27
CA GLY A 197 2.51 13.32 -4.33
C GLY A 197 1.88 13.15 -2.94
N PRO A 198 2.29 12.13 -2.15
CA PRO A 198 1.81 11.93 -0.80
C PRO A 198 2.05 13.12 0.14
N THR A 199 3.21 13.80 0.02
CA THR A 199 3.46 15.04 0.78
C THR A 199 2.44 16.11 0.41
N GLY A 200 2.16 16.29 -0.89
CA GLY A 200 1.18 17.26 -1.37
C GLY A 200 -0.21 16.96 -0.83
N ILE A 201 -0.64 15.69 -0.87
CA ILE A 201 -1.95 15.26 -0.34
C ILE A 201 -2.02 15.55 1.17
N ALA A 202 -0.95 15.24 1.91
CA ALA A 202 -0.88 15.54 3.33
C ALA A 202 -0.95 17.05 3.59
N MET A 203 -0.23 17.87 2.82
CA MET A 203 -0.30 19.32 2.94
C MET A 203 -1.70 19.87 2.65
N ALA A 204 -2.37 19.35 1.62
CA ALA A 204 -3.73 19.76 1.28
C ALA A 204 -4.71 19.47 2.44
N ARG A 205 -4.66 18.25 2.99
CA ARG A 205 -5.51 17.83 4.12
C ARG A 205 -5.21 18.56 5.41
N LEU A 206 -3.95 18.92 5.65
CA LEU A 206 -3.50 19.66 6.83
C LEU A 206 -3.64 21.19 6.68
N GLY A 207 -4.32 21.66 5.62
CA GLY A 207 -4.66 23.06 5.39
C GLY A 207 -3.53 23.92 4.81
N ASN A 208 -2.44 23.32 4.34
CA ASN A 208 -1.32 24.02 3.69
C ASN A 208 -1.45 23.97 2.16
N LEU A 209 -2.52 24.58 1.64
CA LEU A 209 -2.88 24.53 0.22
C LEU A 209 -1.76 25.07 -0.68
N SER A 210 -1.13 26.18 -0.30
CA SER A 210 -0.03 26.76 -1.08
C SER A 210 1.15 25.78 -1.31
N ARG A 211 1.48 24.94 -0.33
CA ARG A 211 2.51 23.90 -0.51
C ARG A 211 2.01 22.74 -1.36
N ALA A 212 0.75 22.36 -1.19
CA ALA A 212 0.13 21.31 -2.01
C ALA A 212 0.08 21.71 -3.50
N GLU A 213 -0.33 22.94 -3.82
CA GLU A 213 -0.34 23.50 -5.19
C GLU A 213 1.06 23.47 -5.83
N GLN A 214 2.09 23.91 -5.09
CA GLN A 214 3.46 23.87 -5.60
C GLN A 214 3.94 22.45 -5.93
N LEU A 215 3.55 21.46 -5.12
CA LEU A 215 3.89 20.06 -5.36
C LEU A 215 3.09 19.48 -6.53
N ALA A 216 1.81 19.85 -6.67
CA ALA A 216 0.98 19.46 -7.82
C ALA A 216 1.54 20.03 -9.13
N ASP A 217 1.90 21.31 -9.13
CA ASP A 217 2.54 21.96 -10.28
C ASP A 217 3.90 21.33 -10.60
N PHE A 218 4.69 20.93 -9.59
CA PHE A 218 5.92 20.20 -9.85
C PHE A 218 5.64 18.87 -10.57
N LEU A 219 4.66 18.08 -10.11
CA LEU A 219 4.28 16.84 -10.81
C LEU A 219 3.83 17.14 -12.25
N HIS A 220 2.96 18.14 -12.43
CA HIS A 220 2.37 18.47 -13.72
C HIS A 220 3.36 19.05 -14.74
N THR A 221 4.27 19.92 -14.30
CA THR A 221 5.17 20.66 -15.20
C THR A 221 6.52 20.00 -15.36
N ARG A 222 6.99 19.26 -14.35
CA ARG A 222 8.35 18.70 -14.34
C ARG A 222 8.39 17.20 -14.60
N LEU A 223 7.39 16.46 -14.12
CA LEU A 223 7.37 14.99 -14.17
C LEU A 223 6.33 14.41 -15.11
N ARG A 224 5.46 15.23 -15.70
CA ARG A 224 4.49 14.79 -16.70
C ARG A 224 5.19 14.48 -18.02
N ASP A 225 4.84 13.34 -18.59
CA ASP A 225 5.15 12.95 -19.95
C ASP A 225 4.20 13.66 -20.92
N GLU A 226 4.73 14.39 -21.90
CA GLU A 226 3.91 15.12 -22.86
C GLU A 226 3.19 14.20 -23.85
N GLU A 227 3.74 13.01 -24.12
CA GLU A 227 3.18 12.05 -25.07
C GLU A 227 2.01 11.27 -24.47
N SER A 228 2.23 10.58 -23.34
CA SER A 228 1.18 9.77 -22.69
C SER A 228 0.28 10.58 -21.76
N GLY A 229 0.72 11.76 -21.31
CA GLY A 229 0.06 12.54 -20.27
C GLY A 229 0.27 12.00 -18.85
N LEU A 230 0.96 10.86 -18.68
CA LEU A 230 1.23 10.22 -17.39
C LEU A 230 2.39 10.88 -16.63
N ILE A 231 2.54 10.54 -15.35
CA ILE A 231 3.58 11.06 -14.46
C ILE A 231 4.74 10.06 -14.34
N PHE A 232 5.95 10.52 -14.59
CA PHE A 232 7.20 9.78 -14.38
C PHE A 232 7.53 9.57 -12.90
N ASP A 233 8.43 8.63 -12.60
CA ASP A 233 8.80 8.29 -11.22
C ASP A 233 9.56 9.41 -10.49
N GLY A 234 10.42 10.16 -11.19
CA GLY A 234 11.17 11.24 -10.55
C GLY A 234 12.35 11.78 -11.34
N VAL A 235 13.04 12.75 -10.76
CA VAL A 235 14.14 13.48 -11.39
C VAL A 235 15.25 13.82 -10.40
N HIS A 236 16.50 13.81 -10.86
CA HIS A 236 17.62 14.35 -10.09
C HIS A 236 17.82 15.84 -10.37
N GLU A 237 17.71 16.70 -9.37
CA GLU A 237 17.94 18.15 -9.49
C GLU A 237 19.23 18.58 -8.78
N PRO A 238 20.10 19.39 -9.41
CA PRO A 238 19.84 20.21 -10.61
C PRO A 238 20.21 19.52 -11.95
N SER A 239 20.61 18.24 -11.94
CA SER A 239 21.14 17.58 -13.15
C SER A 239 20.10 17.38 -14.28
N GLY A 240 18.81 17.41 -13.93
CA GLY A 240 17.70 17.14 -14.82
C GLY A 240 17.55 15.67 -15.25
N ARG A 241 18.35 14.74 -14.73
CA ARG A 241 18.28 13.32 -15.10
C ARG A 241 16.98 12.68 -14.63
N MET A 242 16.11 12.34 -15.59
CA MET A 242 14.77 11.79 -15.36
C MET A 242 14.78 10.27 -15.22
N ASN A 243 14.01 9.75 -14.28
CA ASN A 243 13.55 8.36 -14.25
C ASN A 243 12.16 8.27 -14.88
N ARG A 244 12.11 7.83 -16.14
CA ARG A 244 10.89 7.80 -16.95
C ARG A 244 9.99 6.58 -16.72
N SER A 245 10.13 5.90 -15.59
CA SER A 245 9.27 4.76 -15.26
C SER A 245 7.83 5.23 -15.07
N LEU A 246 6.88 4.56 -15.72
CA LEU A 246 5.44 4.83 -15.61
C LEU A 246 4.80 3.79 -14.67
N LEU A 247 4.56 4.20 -13.44
CA LEU A 247 4.11 3.30 -12.36
C LEU A 247 2.71 3.70 -11.91
N THR A 248 1.85 2.73 -11.60
CA THR A 248 0.44 2.97 -11.24
C THR A 248 0.32 3.87 -10.00
N TYR A 249 1.20 3.70 -9.00
CA TYR A 249 1.17 4.53 -7.80
C TYR A 249 1.47 6.00 -8.09
N CYS A 250 2.35 6.29 -9.08
CA CYS A 250 2.69 7.66 -9.47
C CYS A 250 1.44 8.38 -9.98
N GLN A 251 0.64 7.67 -10.78
CA GLN A 251 -0.62 8.21 -11.28
C GLN A 251 -1.62 8.37 -10.15
N GLY A 252 -1.73 7.37 -9.27
CA GLY A 252 -2.62 7.42 -8.11
C GLY A 252 -2.39 8.65 -7.25
N VAL A 253 -1.14 8.92 -6.85
CA VAL A 253 -0.85 10.07 -5.97
C VAL A 253 -0.99 11.42 -6.68
N ALA A 254 -0.73 11.48 -7.99
CA ALA A 254 -0.95 12.69 -8.77
C ALA A 254 -2.45 12.98 -8.90
N ILE A 255 -3.26 11.98 -9.28
CA ILE A 255 -4.73 12.04 -9.32
C ILE A 255 -5.30 12.43 -7.95
N GLY A 256 -4.80 11.81 -6.88
CA GLY A 256 -5.22 12.10 -5.52
C GLY A 256 -4.93 13.53 -5.09
N LEU A 257 -3.73 14.04 -5.42
CA LEU A 257 -3.36 15.42 -5.11
C LEU A 257 -4.21 16.44 -5.85
N GLU A 258 -4.40 16.27 -7.16
CA GLU A 258 -5.27 17.12 -7.96
C GLU A 258 -6.72 17.06 -7.45
N THR A 259 -7.20 15.90 -7.01
CA THR A 259 -8.54 15.74 -6.40
C THR A 259 -8.69 16.48 -5.07
N GLU A 260 -7.69 16.41 -4.19
CA GLU A 260 -7.68 17.15 -2.93
C GLU A 260 -7.71 18.67 -3.17
N LEU A 261 -6.93 19.15 -4.15
CA LEU A 261 -6.92 20.57 -4.52
C LEU A 261 -8.24 21.00 -5.15
N ALA A 262 -8.77 20.24 -6.13
CA ALA A 262 -10.07 20.50 -6.75
C ALA A 262 -11.24 20.56 -5.75
N SER A 263 -11.12 19.86 -4.62
CA SER A 263 -12.14 19.86 -3.56
C SER A 263 -11.96 20.99 -2.53
N ARG A 264 -10.83 21.70 -2.57
CA ARG A 264 -10.42 22.68 -1.54
C ARG A 264 -10.15 24.07 -2.11
N THR A 265 -9.98 24.17 -3.41
CA THR A 265 -9.81 25.42 -4.15
C THR A 265 -10.98 25.60 -5.11
N ASN A 266 -11.19 26.82 -5.60
CA ASN A 266 -12.20 27.13 -6.61
C ASN A 266 -11.64 27.05 -8.04
N GLU A 267 -10.47 26.43 -8.24
CA GLU A 267 -9.81 26.36 -9.53
C GLU A 267 -10.21 25.10 -10.30
N SER A 268 -10.83 25.27 -11.46
CA SER A 268 -11.27 24.14 -12.30
C SER A 268 -10.10 23.34 -12.89
N SER A 269 -8.92 23.96 -13.02
CA SER A 269 -7.70 23.38 -13.57
C SER A 269 -7.33 22.04 -12.90
N HIS A 270 -7.49 21.93 -11.58
CA HIS A 270 -7.19 20.71 -10.85
C HIS A 270 -8.15 19.56 -11.20
N ARG A 271 -9.44 19.86 -11.37
CA ARG A 271 -10.43 18.88 -11.83
C ARG A 271 -10.09 18.38 -13.24
N ASP A 272 -9.71 19.29 -14.12
CA ASP A 272 -9.35 18.96 -15.50
C ASP A 272 -8.08 18.09 -15.56
N ARG A 273 -7.07 18.42 -14.75
CA ARG A 273 -5.83 17.62 -14.62
C ARG A 273 -6.11 16.23 -14.05
N ALA A 274 -6.95 16.12 -13.03
CA ALA A 274 -7.34 14.83 -12.46
C ALA A 274 -8.05 13.95 -13.51
N ALA A 275 -9.06 14.48 -14.20
CA ALA A 275 -9.80 13.76 -15.23
C ALA A 275 -8.91 13.31 -16.40
N ALA A 276 -8.01 14.18 -16.86
CA ALA A 276 -7.05 13.85 -17.92
C ALA A 276 -6.09 12.72 -17.49
N LEU A 277 -5.60 12.74 -16.25
CA LEU A 277 -4.74 11.68 -15.71
C LEU A 277 -5.49 10.36 -15.51
N VAL A 278 -6.76 10.39 -15.09
CA VAL A 278 -7.62 9.20 -15.02
C VAL A 278 -7.77 8.56 -16.40
N ALA A 279 -8.08 9.35 -17.43
CA ALA A 279 -8.21 8.86 -18.80
C ALA A 279 -6.90 8.26 -19.33
N ALA A 280 -5.78 8.97 -19.21
CA ALA A 280 -4.47 8.47 -19.61
C ALA A 280 -4.08 7.18 -18.89
N THR A 281 -4.42 7.07 -17.60
CA THR A 281 -4.18 5.86 -16.79
C THR A 281 -5.04 4.69 -17.28
N ALA A 282 -6.31 4.94 -17.63
CA ALA A 282 -7.19 3.92 -18.20
C ALA A 282 -6.66 3.38 -19.54
N ASP A 283 -6.13 4.25 -20.38
CA ASP A 283 -5.65 3.89 -21.72
C ASP A 283 -4.32 3.12 -21.68
N SER A 284 -3.41 3.51 -20.78
CA SER A 284 -2.02 3.04 -20.81
C SER A 284 -1.65 2.07 -19.69
N LEU A 285 -2.35 2.12 -18.55
CA LEU A 285 -2.04 1.34 -17.34
C LEU A 285 -3.22 0.49 -16.87
N ALA A 286 -4.15 0.18 -17.76
CA ALA A 286 -5.16 -0.85 -17.57
C ALA A 286 -5.18 -1.84 -18.75
N HIS A 287 -5.57 -3.08 -18.47
CA HIS A 287 -5.75 -4.13 -19.47
C HIS A 287 -7.19 -4.63 -19.39
N ALA A 288 -7.97 -4.37 -20.43
CA ALA A 288 -9.41 -4.66 -20.45
C ALA A 288 -10.15 -4.07 -19.22
N GLY A 289 -9.79 -2.83 -18.83
CA GLY A 289 -10.38 -2.13 -17.69
C GLY A 289 -9.86 -2.55 -16.32
N VAL A 290 -8.91 -3.49 -16.24
CA VAL A 290 -8.27 -3.92 -14.99
C VAL A 290 -6.92 -3.24 -14.83
N ILE A 291 -6.65 -2.63 -13.68
CA ILE A 291 -5.37 -1.99 -13.37
C ILE A 291 -4.20 -2.95 -13.66
N ALA A 292 -3.18 -2.45 -14.36
CA ALA A 292 -2.01 -3.23 -14.76
C ALA A 292 -1.27 -3.79 -13.54
N GLY A 293 -0.91 -5.07 -13.64
CA GLY A 293 -0.24 -5.81 -12.57
C GLY A 293 1.21 -5.40 -12.35
N CYS A 294 1.79 -5.92 -11.27
CA CYS A 294 3.12 -5.55 -10.79
C CYS A 294 4.10 -6.74 -10.76
N ALA A 295 5.38 -6.47 -10.51
CA ALA A 295 6.41 -7.51 -10.39
C ALA A 295 6.54 -8.12 -8.97
N GLY A 296 5.71 -7.69 -8.02
CA GLY A 296 5.80 -8.04 -6.59
C GLY A 296 6.68 -7.09 -5.77
N ASN A 297 7.04 -7.48 -4.55
CA ASN A 297 7.78 -6.67 -3.58
C ASN A 297 7.14 -5.27 -3.40
N ASP A 298 7.91 -4.19 -3.42
CA ASP A 298 7.41 -2.81 -3.26
C ASP A 298 6.33 -2.48 -4.30
N SER A 299 6.47 -3.01 -5.53
CA SER A 299 5.49 -2.77 -6.60
C SER A 299 4.12 -3.40 -6.33
N GLY A 300 4.05 -4.35 -5.40
CA GLY A 300 2.81 -4.95 -4.91
C GLY A 300 1.78 -3.94 -4.44
N LEU A 301 2.21 -2.85 -3.79
CA LEU A 301 1.34 -1.81 -3.25
C LEU A 301 0.84 -0.79 -4.29
N PHE A 302 1.46 -0.75 -5.47
CA PHE A 302 1.25 0.33 -6.42
C PHE A 302 -0.16 0.34 -7.02
N MET A 303 -0.76 -0.84 -7.21
CA MET A 303 -2.11 -0.98 -7.76
C MET A 303 -3.17 -0.51 -6.77
N GLY A 304 -3.02 -0.86 -5.49
CA GLY A 304 -3.91 -0.44 -4.42
C GLY A 304 -3.89 1.07 -4.23
N ILE A 305 -2.71 1.69 -4.24
CA ILE A 305 -2.56 3.14 -4.14
C ILE A 305 -3.34 3.84 -5.28
N LEU A 306 -3.22 3.33 -6.50
CA LEU A 306 -4.00 3.84 -7.63
C LEU A 306 -5.51 3.66 -7.37
N ALA A 307 -5.95 2.45 -7.02
CA ALA A 307 -7.36 2.17 -6.77
C ALA A 307 -7.98 3.07 -5.69
N ARG A 308 -7.25 3.33 -4.60
CA ARG A 308 -7.69 4.26 -3.53
C ARG A 308 -7.97 5.65 -4.09
N TYR A 309 -7.06 6.21 -4.86
CA TYR A 309 -7.21 7.58 -5.34
C TYR A 309 -8.17 7.69 -6.52
N LEU A 310 -8.32 6.64 -7.34
CA LEU A 310 -9.41 6.56 -8.31
C LEU A 310 -10.78 6.58 -7.60
N ALA A 311 -10.97 5.79 -6.55
CA ALA A 311 -12.23 5.81 -5.79
C ALA A 311 -12.50 7.17 -5.13
N GLN A 312 -11.47 7.82 -4.55
CA GLN A 312 -11.62 9.19 -4.02
C GLN A 312 -12.00 10.19 -5.11
N THR A 313 -11.43 10.08 -6.31
CA THR A 313 -11.74 10.94 -7.45
C THR A 313 -13.17 10.73 -7.93
N ALA A 314 -13.61 9.48 -8.05
CA ALA A 314 -14.98 9.15 -8.40
C ALA A 314 -15.98 9.73 -7.38
N LEU A 315 -15.73 9.56 -6.08
CA LEU A 315 -16.60 10.07 -5.01
C LEU A 315 -16.63 11.60 -4.94
N ALA A 316 -15.47 12.25 -5.06
CA ALA A 316 -15.35 13.70 -4.87
C ALA A 316 -15.72 14.50 -6.13
N LEU A 317 -15.36 14.00 -7.31
CA LEU A 317 -15.48 14.71 -8.57
C LEU A 317 -16.52 14.11 -9.52
N GLY A 318 -17.07 12.93 -9.21
CA GLY A 318 -18.05 12.24 -10.04
C GLY A 318 -17.45 11.58 -11.29
N ASP A 319 -16.16 11.25 -11.28
CA ASP A 319 -15.47 10.67 -12.45
C ASP A 319 -15.92 9.20 -12.71
N PRO A 320 -16.59 8.92 -13.84
CA PRO A 320 -17.11 7.58 -14.12
C PRO A 320 -16.03 6.59 -14.57
N ILE A 321 -14.95 7.06 -15.20
CA ILE A 321 -13.85 6.18 -15.65
C ILE A 321 -13.12 5.66 -14.42
N ALA A 322 -12.87 6.52 -13.44
CA ALA A 322 -12.26 6.14 -12.17
C ALA A 322 -13.09 5.06 -11.44
N ALA A 323 -14.41 5.24 -11.36
CA ALA A 323 -15.30 4.24 -10.75
C ALA A 323 -15.27 2.90 -11.51
N GLN A 324 -15.34 2.95 -12.84
CA GLN A 324 -15.33 1.74 -13.68
C GLN A 324 -14.03 0.95 -13.53
N LEU A 325 -12.87 1.61 -13.48
CA LEU A 325 -11.58 0.95 -13.26
C LEU A 325 -11.52 0.23 -11.92
N VAL A 326 -12.02 0.86 -10.85
CA VAL A 326 -12.07 0.23 -9.51
C VAL A 326 -12.98 -0.99 -9.53
N HIS A 327 -14.21 -0.87 -10.03
CA HIS A 327 -15.16 -1.98 -10.07
C HIS A 327 -14.68 -3.15 -10.94
N ALA A 328 -14.14 -2.86 -12.13
CA ALA A 328 -13.61 -3.88 -13.03
C ALA A 328 -12.41 -4.60 -12.39
N SER A 329 -11.51 -3.84 -11.77
CA SER A 329 -10.37 -4.41 -11.05
C SER A 329 -10.80 -5.26 -9.86
N ALA A 330 -11.77 -4.81 -9.07
CA ALA A 330 -12.26 -5.53 -7.89
C ALA A 330 -12.93 -6.85 -8.28
N ARG A 331 -13.74 -6.85 -9.34
CA ARG A 331 -14.32 -8.07 -9.90
C ARG A 331 -13.24 -9.04 -10.39
N ALA A 332 -12.22 -8.53 -11.10
CA ALA A 332 -11.14 -9.35 -11.61
C ALA A 332 -10.29 -9.96 -10.48
N ALA A 333 -9.88 -9.14 -9.51
CA ALA A 333 -9.12 -9.57 -8.34
C ALA A 333 -9.87 -10.64 -7.54
N TRP A 334 -11.17 -10.42 -7.32
CA TRP A 334 -12.02 -11.40 -6.64
C TRP A 334 -12.16 -12.70 -7.44
N GLY A 335 -12.43 -12.62 -8.74
CA GLY A 335 -12.62 -13.79 -9.60
C GLY A 335 -11.35 -14.63 -9.80
N ASN A 336 -10.18 -14.02 -9.70
CA ASN A 336 -8.88 -14.66 -9.93
C ASN A 336 -8.09 -15.00 -8.65
N ARG A 337 -8.67 -14.76 -7.46
CA ARG A 337 -8.05 -15.13 -6.19
C ARG A 337 -7.94 -16.65 -6.05
N ALA A 338 -6.97 -17.12 -5.27
CA ALA A 338 -6.99 -18.46 -4.71
C ALA A 338 -7.67 -18.45 -3.34
N GLU A 339 -8.06 -19.62 -2.83
CA GLU A 339 -8.54 -19.77 -1.45
C GLU A 339 -7.58 -20.68 -0.67
N VAL A 340 -7.21 -20.25 0.53
CA VAL A 340 -6.39 -21.04 1.48
C VAL A 340 -7.04 -20.97 2.85
N ASP A 341 -7.37 -22.12 3.42
CA ASP A 341 -8.10 -22.23 4.70
C ASP A 341 -9.40 -21.40 4.74
N GLY A 342 -10.12 -21.37 3.60
CA GLY A 342 -11.37 -20.61 3.46
C GLY A 342 -11.21 -19.09 3.33
N LEU A 343 -9.98 -18.59 3.21
CA LEU A 343 -9.69 -17.16 3.10
C LEU A 343 -9.00 -16.80 1.77
N PRO A 344 -9.31 -15.62 1.19
CA PRO A 344 -8.82 -15.24 -0.13
C PRO A 344 -7.30 -15.00 -0.13
N LEU A 345 -6.63 -15.37 -1.21
CA LEU A 345 -5.23 -15.06 -1.50
C LEU A 345 -5.15 -14.40 -2.88
N PHE A 346 -4.71 -13.14 -2.92
CA PHE A 346 -4.69 -12.34 -4.14
C PHE A 346 -3.32 -12.36 -4.83
N GLY A 347 -3.31 -12.09 -6.14
CA GLY A 347 -2.10 -12.07 -6.96
C GLY A 347 -1.64 -10.66 -7.33
N ALA A 348 -0.38 -10.54 -7.75
CA ALA A 348 0.23 -9.34 -8.29
C ALA A 348 -0.38 -8.89 -9.64
N HIS A 349 -1.11 -9.78 -10.31
CA HIS A 349 -1.88 -9.51 -11.52
C HIS A 349 -3.35 -9.90 -11.29
N TRP A 350 -4.24 -8.92 -11.14
CA TRP A 350 -5.66 -9.17 -10.87
C TRP A 350 -6.44 -9.79 -12.04
N ASN A 351 -5.90 -9.75 -13.25
CA ASN A 351 -6.48 -10.37 -14.45
C ASN A 351 -6.03 -11.81 -14.70
N ARG A 352 -5.28 -12.42 -13.77
CA ARG A 352 -4.75 -13.79 -13.91
C ARG A 352 -5.00 -14.58 -12.63
N PRO A 353 -5.42 -15.85 -12.71
CA PRO A 353 -5.58 -16.70 -11.53
C PRO A 353 -4.30 -16.78 -10.69
N VAL A 354 -4.44 -16.81 -9.37
CA VAL A 354 -3.34 -17.16 -8.46
C VAL A 354 -3.10 -18.66 -8.54
N THR A 355 -1.90 -19.05 -8.94
CA THR A 355 -1.44 -20.44 -8.91
C THR A 355 -0.94 -20.80 -7.51
N ALA A 356 -1.14 -22.05 -7.07
CA ALA A 356 -0.58 -22.54 -5.81
C ALA A 356 0.94 -22.28 -5.76
N PRO A 357 1.50 -21.71 -4.67
CA PRO A 357 2.94 -21.58 -4.53
C PRO A 357 3.59 -22.96 -4.46
N ALA A 358 4.69 -23.14 -5.19
CA ALA A 358 5.52 -24.35 -5.09
C ALA A 358 5.90 -24.60 -3.61
N GLY A 359 5.55 -25.78 -3.09
CA GLY A 359 5.79 -26.19 -1.70
C GLY A 359 4.55 -26.25 -0.79
N LEU A 360 3.37 -25.85 -1.28
CA LEU A 360 2.06 -26.06 -0.62
C LEU A 360 1.16 -27.08 -1.36
N GLU A 361 1.70 -27.74 -2.39
CA GLU A 361 0.97 -28.73 -3.18
C GLU A 361 0.87 -30.07 -2.42
N THR A 362 -0.36 -30.53 -2.14
CA THR A 362 -0.62 -31.83 -1.51
C THR A 362 -0.82 -32.97 -2.50
N VAL A 363 -0.88 -32.69 -3.81
CA VAL A 363 -1.09 -33.71 -4.86
C VAL A 363 -0.27 -33.36 -6.10
N PRO A 364 0.58 -34.26 -6.63
CA PRO A 364 1.22 -34.05 -7.92
C PRO A 364 0.15 -34.09 -9.01
N GLN A 365 -0.23 -32.93 -9.54
CA GLN A 365 -1.04 -32.88 -10.76
C GLN A 365 -0.15 -33.31 -11.93
N LEU A 366 -0.57 -34.38 -12.61
CA LEU A 366 0.03 -34.85 -13.87
C LEU A 366 0.11 -33.67 -14.84
N ALA A 367 1.34 -33.32 -15.21
CA ALA A 367 1.66 -32.19 -16.05
C ALA A 367 1.04 -32.36 -17.46
N GLU A 368 -0.06 -31.66 -17.72
CA GLU A 368 -0.41 -31.29 -19.09
C GLU A 368 0.49 -30.14 -19.52
N SER A 369 1.34 -30.45 -20.50
CA SER A 369 2.27 -29.52 -21.14
C SER A 369 1.52 -28.52 -22.02
N SER A 370 0.89 -27.53 -21.39
CA SER A 370 0.45 -26.32 -22.08
C SER A 370 1.22 -25.14 -21.52
N ARG A 371 1.79 -24.31 -22.41
CA ARG A 371 2.70 -23.17 -22.11
C ARG A 371 2.29 -22.45 -20.82
N THR A 372 2.93 -22.79 -19.71
CA THR A 372 2.56 -22.24 -18.41
C THR A 372 2.94 -20.76 -18.39
N SER A 373 1.93 -19.89 -18.26
CA SER A 373 2.17 -18.49 -17.95
C SER A 373 3.01 -18.40 -16.66
N PRO A 374 3.88 -17.39 -16.51
CA PRO A 374 4.68 -17.26 -15.30
C PRO A 374 3.75 -17.22 -14.07
N PRO A 375 4.17 -17.81 -12.92
CA PRO A 375 3.37 -17.81 -11.70
C PRO A 375 2.94 -16.40 -11.33
N ASN A 376 1.71 -16.23 -10.84
CA ASN A 376 1.23 -14.96 -10.33
C ASN A 376 1.66 -14.80 -8.85
N PRO A 377 2.63 -13.93 -8.51
CA PRO A 377 3.11 -13.80 -7.14
C PRO A 377 1.99 -13.38 -6.19
N SER A 378 1.96 -13.95 -4.99
CA SER A 378 0.87 -13.72 -4.01
C SER A 378 1.33 -13.65 -2.55
N ARG A 379 2.59 -13.97 -2.26
CA ARG A 379 3.06 -14.13 -0.88
C ARG A 379 3.29 -12.81 -0.15
N ASP A 380 3.54 -11.73 -0.88
CA ASP A 380 4.00 -10.48 -0.30
C ASP A 380 2.84 -9.73 0.35
N LEU A 381 3.08 -9.18 1.54
CA LEU A 381 2.11 -8.33 2.23
C LEU A 381 1.65 -7.16 1.33
N SER A 382 2.57 -6.56 0.57
CA SER A 382 2.26 -5.46 -0.33
C SER A 382 1.18 -5.81 -1.36
N ILE A 383 1.23 -7.03 -1.93
CA ILE A 383 0.25 -7.53 -2.90
C ILE A 383 -1.11 -7.70 -2.21
N GLN A 384 -1.13 -8.29 -1.02
CA GLN A 384 -2.37 -8.50 -0.27
C GLN A 384 -3.00 -7.17 0.17
N LEU A 385 -2.20 -6.22 0.65
CA LEU A 385 -2.65 -4.87 0.99
C LEU A 385 -3.27 -4.15 -0.20
N SER A 386 -2.69 -4.29 -1.40
CA SER A 386 -3.28 -3.70 -2.61
C SER A 386 -4.68 -4.23 -2.90
N ALA A 387 -4.88 -5.54 -2.78
CA ALA A 387 -6.18 -6.15 -3.00
C ALA A 387 -7.19 -5.74 -1.91
N TRP A 388 -6.78 -5.69 -0.64
CA TRP A 388 -7.65 -5.21 0.43
C TRP A 388 -8.07 -3.76 0.21
N MET A 389 -7.11 -2.88 -0.12
CA MET A 389 -7.37 -1.48 -0.45
C MET A 389 -8.34 -1.32 -1.62
N LEU A 390 -8.20 -2.15 -2.66
CA LEU A 390 -9.12 -2.19 -3.81
C LEU A 390 -10.54 -2.60 -3.39
N LEU A 391 -10.69 -3.61 -2.55
CA LEU A 391 -12.00 -4.12 -2.13
C LEU A 391 -12.72 -3.14 -1.19
N GLU A 392 -11.97 -2.44 -0.32
CA GLU A 392 -12.52 -1.34 0.47
C GLU A 392 -12.97 -0.18 -0.44
N ALA A 393 -12.19 0.15 -1.47
CA ALA A 393 -12.54 1.16 -2.46
C ALA A 393 -13.80 0.79 -3.27
N ASP A 394 -13.92 -0.46 -3.73
CA ASP A 394 -15.09 -1.01 -4.44
C ASP A 394 -16.36 -0.94 -3.56
N HIS A 395 -16.22 -1.29 -2.28
CA HIS A 395 -17.31 -1.17 -1.32
C HIS A 395 -17.76 0.28 -1.11
N GLN A 396 -16.82 1.23 -0.98
CA GLN A 396 -17.13 2.65 -0.80
C GLN A 396 -17.92 3.20 -1.99
N LEU A 397 -17.49 2.88 -3.22
CA LEU A 397 -18.18 3.28 -4.44
C LEU A 397 -19.58 2.67 -4.54
N THR A 398 -19.69 1.36 -4.31
CA THR A 398 -20.98 0.65 -4.36
C THR A 398 -21.96 1.24 -3.35
N SER A 399 -21.50 1.53 -2.13
CA SER A 399 -22.32 2.12 -1.06
C SER A 399 -22.78 3.55 -1.38
N ALA A 400 -22.00 4.28 -2.19
CA ALA A 400 -22.34 5.61 -2.68
C ALA A 400 -23.20 5.62 -3.95
N GLY A 401 -23.49 4.44 -4.54
CA GLY A 401 -24.35 4.30 -5.72
C GLY A 401 -23.65 4.54 -7.06
N HIS A 402 -22.33 4.39 -7.13
CA HIS A 402 -21.55 4.43 -8.37
C HIS A 402 -21.65 3.13 -9.19
#